data_AF-A0A0V0SUG7-F1
#
_entry.id   AF-A0A0V0SUG7-F1
#
_cell.length_a   1.000
_cell.length_b   1.000
_cell.length_c   1.000
_cell.angle_alpha   90.00
_cell.angle_beta   90.00
_cell.angle_gamma   90.00
#
_symmetry.space_group_name_H-M   'P 1'
#
loop_
_entity.id
_entity.type
_entity.pdbx_description
1 polymer ?
#
loop_
_entity_poly.entity_id
_entity_poly.type
_entity_poly.pdbx_seq_one_letter_code
_entity_poly.pdbx_strand_id
1 'polypeptide(L)'
;LDACLYYNTSQLDKKIKLTLLYETLCPDCQEFILNTLQRYVWKYGQDFVDFNFIPYGNARRTQLNNTWTIQCQHGPVECALNKLHGCAISKLVYVGKWFPLIVCLEEAAKLKMDPDAAFLLCSKKKKLDQT
;
A
#
# COMPACT_ATOMS: atom_id res chain seq x y z
N LEU A 1 -6.58 14.19 36.84
CA LEU A 1 -6.76 15.22 35.78
C LEU A 1 -5.46 15.50 35.03
N ASP A 2 -4.32 15.58 35.71
CA ASP A 2 -3.01 15.91 35.09
C ASP A 2 -2.57 14.93 33.98
N ALA A 3 -2.82 13.63 34.15
CA ALA A 3 -2.52 12.64 33.11
C ALA A 3 -3.31 12.87 31.81
N CYS A 4 -4.56 13.34 31.91
CA CYS A 4 -5.38 13.65 30.73
C CYS A 4 -4.91 14.94 30.05
N LEU A 5 -4.53 15.96 30.85
CA LEU A 5 -3.93 17.18 30.33
C LEU A 5 -2.62 16.90 29.62
N TYR A 6 -1.76 16.08 30.22
CA TYR A 6 -0.50 15.63 29.61
C TYR A 6 -0.74 14.85 28.31
N TYR A 7 -1.71 13.94 28.28
CA TYR A 7 -2.05 13.22 27.05
C TYR A 7 -2.48 14.21 25.95
N ASN A 8 -3.43 15.10 26.23
CA ASN A 8 -3.91 16.08 25.25
C ASN A 8 -2.79 16.97 24.69
N THR A 9 -1.91 17.49 25.55
CA THR A 9 -0.79 18.32 25.10
C THR A 9 0.24 17.49 24.34
N SER A 10 0.49 16.23 24.75
CA SER A 10 1.42 15.35 24.06
C SER A 10 0.96 14.92 22.66
N GLN A 11 -0.33 14.97 22.37
CA GLN A 11 -0.90 14.61 21.06
C GLN A 11 -1.15 15.81 20.15
N LEU A 12 -0.97 17.03 20.65
CA LEU A 12 -1.12 18.23 19.83
C LEU A 12 -0.18 18.16 18.62
N ASP A 13 -0.72 18.45 17.44
CA ASP A 13 -0.02 18.45 16.14
C ASP A 13 0.62 17.12 15.71
N LYS A 14 0.37 16.02 16.43
CA LYS A 14 0.83 14.69 16.00
C LYS A 14 -0.08 14.13 14.91
N LYS A 15 0.56 13.63 13.85
CA LYS A 15 -0.15 12.85 12.83
C LYS A 15 -0.64 11.53 13.39
N ILE A 16 -1.81 11.11 12.92
CA ILE A 16 -2.38 9.79 13.17
C ILE A 16 -1.51 8.77 12.44
N LYS A 17 -0.90 7.84 13.17
CA LYS A 17 -0.13 6.75 12.56
C LYS A 17 -1.07 5.67 12.06
N LEU A 18 -1.03 5.37 10.76
CA LEU A 18 -1.81 4.31 10.16
C LEU A 18 -0.86 3.31 9.51
N THR A 19 -0.83 2.09 10.03
CA THR A 19 -0.13 0.96 9.40
C THR A 19 -1.13 0.01 8.76
N LEU A 20 -0.94 -0.28 7.47
CA LEU A 20 -1.72 -1.25 6.72
C LEU A 20 -0.83 -2.43 6.33
N LEU A 21 -1.13 -3.61 6.86
CA LEU A 21 -0.58 -4.89 6.42
C LEU A 21 -1.59 -5.53 5.46
N TYR A 22 -1.18 -5.83 4.23
CA TYR A 22 -2.12 -6.27 3.19
C TYR A 22 -1.47 -7.16 2.13
N GLU A 23 -2.31 -7.79 1.31
CA GLU A 23 -1.94 -8.60 0.14
C GLU A 23 -2.66 -8.05 -1.10
N THR A 24 -1.94 -7.89 -2.21
CA THR A 24 -2.46 -7.22 -3.42
C THR A 24 -3.57 -7.95 -4.15
N LEU A 25 -3.77 -9.27 -3.92
CA LEU A 25 -4.89 -10.03 -4.50
C LEU A 25 -5.93 -10.46 -3.47
N CYS A 26 -5.82 -9.99 -2.22
CA CYS A 26 -6.84 -10.23 -1.21
C CYS A 26 -8.06 -9.31 -1.45
N PRO A 27 -9.27 -9.87 -1.69
CA PRO A 27 -10.45 -9.07 -2.01
C PRO A 27 -10.81 -8.03 -0.94
N ASP A 28 -10.67 -8.39 0.34
CA ASP A 28 -10.97 -7.47 1.46
C ASP A 28 -9.92 -6.36 1.59
N CYS A 29 -8.65 -6.65 1.28
CA CYS A 29 -7.59 -5.64 1.23
C CYS A 29 -7.86 -4.63 0.11
N GLN A 30 -8.21 -5.13 -1.08
CA GLN A 30 -8.58 -4.30 -2.22
C GLN A 30 -9.80 -3.42 -1.90
N GLU A 31 -10.82 -4.01 -1.27
CA GLU A 31 -12.03 -3.29 -0.88
C GLU A 31 -11.73 -2.20 0.15
N PHE A 32 -10.91 -2.51 1.16
CA PHE A 32 -10.48 -1.51 2.13
C PHE A 32 -9.71 -0.36 1.48
N ILE A 33 -8.71 -0.65 0.64
CA ILE A 33 -7.88 0.38 0.00
C ILE A 33 -8.73 1.28 -0.90
N LEU A 34 -9.55 0.70 -1.77
CA LEU A 34 -10.28 1.43 -2.81
C LEU A 34 -11.51 2.16 -2.25
N ASN A 35 -12.28 1.51 -1.37
CA ASN A 35 -13.59 2.00 -0.98
C ASN A 35 -13.64 2.64 0.41
N THR A 36 -12.66 2.36 1.28
CA THR A 36 -12.58 2.99 2.60
C THR A 36 -11.43 3.99 2.65
N LEU A 37 -10.21 3.52 2.42
CA LEU A 37 -9.01 4.29 2.66
C LEU A 37 -8.87 5.43 1.64
N GLN A 38 -8.98 5.15 0.34
CA GLN A 38 -8.95 6.19 -0.69
C GLN A 38 -10.12 7.16 -0.58
N ARG A 39 -11.34 6.64 -0.35
CA ARG A 39 -12.57 7.45 -0.39
C ARG A 39 -12.70 8.40 0.79
N TYR A 40 -12.27 7.97 1.97
CA TYR A 40 -12.47 8.72 3.21
C TYR A 40 -11.14 9.22 3.79
N VAL A 41 -10.23 8.31 4.13
CA VAL A 41 -9.01 8.69 4.86
C VAL A 41 -8.08 9.53 4.00
N TRP A 42 -7.83 9.12 2.76
CA TRP A 42 -7.00 9.87 1.83
C TRP A 42 -7.65 11.19 1.43
N LYS A 43 -8.92 11.15 1.00
CA LYS A 43 -9.63 12.33 0.51
C LYS A 43 -9.74 13.45 1.54
N TYR A 44 -10.00 13.12 2.81
CA TYR A 44 -10.29 14.12 3.84
C TYR A 44 -9.20 14.26 4.91
N GLY A 45 -8.32 13.26 5.05
CA GLY A 45 -7.40 13.14 6.17
C GLY A 45 -5.92 12.97 5.80
N GLN A 46 -5.55 12.96 4.51
CA GLN A 46 -4.17 12.65 4.08
C GLN A 46 -3.09 13.52 4.75
N ASP A 47 -3.40 14.78 5.06
CA ASP A 47 -2.44 15.69 5.68
C ASP A 47 -2.21 15.40 7.17
N PHE A 48 -3.18 14.77 7.82
CA PHE A 48 -3.17 14.43 9.24
C PHE A 48 -2.70 13.00 9.53
N VAL A 49 -2.46 12.19 8.50
CA VAL A 49 -2.10 10.78 8.64
C VAL A 49 -0.65 10.56 8.21
N ASP A 50 0.06 9.78 9.00
CA ASP A 50 1.35 9.20 8.65
C ASP A 50 1.13 7.75 8.21
N PHE A 51 1.21 7.52 6.89
CA PHE A 51 0.85 6.26 6.25
C PHE A 51 2.06 5.31 6.14
N ASN A 52 1.91 4.11 6.67
CA ASN A 52 2.88 3.03 6.57
C ASN A 52 2.25 1.78 5.95
N PHE A 53 2.56 1.48 4.70
CA PHE A 53 1.98 0.35 3.97
C PHE A 53 2.99 -0.78 3.83
N ILE A 54 2.57 -2.00 4.15
CA ILE A 54 3.42 -3.19 4.13
C ILE A 54 2.72 -4.26 3.27
N PRO A 55 3.01 -4.31 1.95
CA PRO A 55 2.50 -5.32 1.03
C PRO A 55 3.23 -6.65 1.25
N TYR A 56 2.69 -7.46 2.15
CA TYR A 56 3.22 -8.79 2.48
C TYR A 56 2.08 -9.69 2.96
N GLY A 57 1.30 -9.20 3.93
CA GLY A 57 0.15 -9.89 4.51
C GLY A 57 0.46 -11.31 4.93
N ASN A 58 -0.28 -12.29 4.39
CA ASN A 58 -0.11 -13.70 4.73
C ASN A 58 0.94 -14.43 3.89
N ALA A 59 1.76 -13.72 3.10
CA ALA A 59 2.90 -14.32 2.45
C ALA A 59 3.84 -14.98 3.48
N ARG A 60 4.50 -16.05 3.08
CA ARG A 60 5.40 -16.84 3.93
C ARG A 60 6.76 -16.96 3.29
N ARG A 61 7.81 -16.95 4.13
CA ARG A 61 9.13 -17.37 3.68
C ARG A 61 9.20 -18.90 3.68
N THR A 62 9.60 -19.48 2.57
CA THR A 62 9.80 -20.91 2.39
C THR A 62 11.21 -21.18 1.86
N GLN A 63 11.71 -22.40 2.03
CA GLN A 63 12.98 -22.82 1.41
C GLN A 63 12.70 -23.65 0.16
N LEU A 64 13.30 -23.25 -0.95
CA LEU A 64 13.34 -24.01 -2.20
C LEU A 64 14.80 -24.14 -2.62
N ASN A 65 15.30 -25.37 -2.76
CA ASN A 65 16.70 -25.63 -3.15
C ASN A 65 17.73 -24.86 -2.30
N ASN A 66 17.59 -24.92 -0.97
CA ASN A 66 18.43 -24.18 0.00
C ASN A 66 18.41 -22.64 -0.15
N THR A 67 17.46 -22.08 -0.89
CA THR A 67 17.27 -20.64 -1.08
C THR A 67 15.95 -20.19 -0.46
N TRP A 68 15.96 -19.04 0.23
CA TRP A 68 14.75 -18.45 0.76
C TRP A 68 13.91 -17.83 -0.35
N THR A 69 12.67 -18.32 -0.49
CA THR A 69 11.65 -17.80 -1.41
C THR A 69 10.47 -17.22 -0.63
N ILE A 70 9.70 -16.34 -1.28
CA ILE A 70 8.42 -15.87 -0.74
C ILE A 70 7.31 -16.62 -1.47
N GLN A 71 6.40 -17.21 -0.70
CA GLN A 71 5.18 -17.84 -1.19
C GLN A 71 3.98 -17.01 -0.75
N CYS A 72 3.15 -16.61 -1.71
CA CYS A 72 1.95 -15.82 -1.49
C CYS A 72 0.69 -16.71 -1.61
N GLN A 73 -0.40 -16.33 -0.94
CA GLN A 73 -1.63 -17.15 -0.89
C GLN A 73 -2.30 -17.24 -2.26
N HIS A 74 -2.27 -16.15 -3.03
CA HIS A 74 -2.88 -16.06 -4.35
C HIS A 74 -1.85 -16.29 -5.49
N GLY A 75 -0.76 -17.00 -5.18
CA GLY A 75 0.22 -17.43 -6.16
C GLY A 75 1.26 -16.37 -6.58
N PRO A 76 2.02 -16.63 -7.66
CA PRO A 76 3.18 -15.80 -8.02
C PRO A 76 2.81 -14.38 -8.47
N VAL A 77 1.60 -14.18 -9.01
CA VAL A 77 1.12 -12.85 -9.44
C VAL A 77 0.97 -11.92 -8.23
N GLU A 78 0.39 -12.40 -7.13
CA GLU A 78 0.34 -11.64 -5.87
C GLU A 78 1.74 -11.30 -5.36
N CYS A 79 2.67 -12.25 -5.38
CA CYS A 79 4.05 -11.97 -4.98
C CYS A 79 4.71 -10.89 -5.86
N ALA A 80 4.45 -10.90 -7.17
CA ALA A 80 4.96 -9.87 -8.08
C ALA A 80 4.36 -8.50 -7.78
N LEU A 81 3.04 -8.43 -7.55
CA LEU A 81 2.33 -7.20 -7.20
C LEU A 81 2.72 -6.67 -5.81
N ASN A 82 2.85 -7.53 -4.79
CA ASN A 82 3.37 -7.17 -3.47
C ASN A 82 4.77 -6.53 -3.58
N LYS A 83 5.66 -7.14 -4.38
CA LYS A 83 6.99 -6.59 -4.66
C LYS A 83 6.90 -5.24 -5.37
N LEU A 84 6.03 -5.11 -6.36
CA LEU A 84 5.82 -3.86 -7.10
C LEU A 84 5.35 -2.73 -6.18
N HIS A 85 4.38 -3.00 -5.30
CA HIS A 85 3.90 -2.04 -4.30
C HIS A 85 5.01 -1.65 -3.33
N GLY A 86 5.80 -2.61 -2.86
CA GLY A 86 6.97 -2.33 -2.02
C GLY A 86 8.01 -1.45 -2.72
N CYS A 87 8.28 -1.70 -4.00
CA CYS A 87 9.15 -0.86 -4.83
C CYS A 87 8.59 0.56 -4.97
N ALA A 88 7.29 0.71 -5.24
CA ALA A 88 6.64 2.01 -5.37
C ALA A 88 6.80 2.84 -4.08
N ILE A 89 6.52 2.24 -2.92
CA ILE A 89 6.67 2.89 -1.61
C ILE A 89 8.13 3.29 -1.37
N SER A 90 9.07 2.37 -1.62
CA SER A 90 10.50 2.60 -1.41
C SER A 90 11.08 3.68 -2.32
N LYS A 91 10.66 3.75 -3.60
CA LYS A 91 11.26 4.63 -4.61
C LYS A 91 10.59 5.99 -4.72
N LEU A 92 9.27 6.08 -4.55
CA LEU A 92 8.55 7.33 -4.75
C LEU A 92 8.48 8.20 -3.50
N VAL A 93 8.89 7.67 -2.32
CA VAL A 93 9.09 8.30 -0.99
C VAL A 93 7.91 9.14 -0.47
N TYR A 94 7.48 10.15 -1.24
CA TYR A 94 6.32 10.97 -0.98
C TYR A 94 5.01 10.19 -1.18
N VAL A 95 4.17 10.18 -0.14
CA VAL A 95 2.87 9.48 -0.15
C VAL A 95 1.94 9.94 -1.27
N GLY A 96 1.97 11.22 -1.62
CA GLY A 96 1.19 11.74 -2.75
C GLY A 96 1.63 11.23 -4.12
N LYS A 97 2.78 10.54 -4.22
CA LYS A 97 3.21 9.83 -5.44
C LYS A 97 2.86 8.34 -5.37
N TRP A 98 3.26 7.63 -4.31
CA TRP A 98 3.07 6.18 -4.26
C TRP A 98 1.63 5.75 -3.98
N PHE A 99 0.88 6.46 -3.13
CA PHE A 99 -0.48 6.01 -2.78
C PHE A 99 -1.44 6.06 -3.99
N PRO A 100 -1.46 7.13 -4.81
CA PRO A 100 -2.25 7.14 -6.04
C PRO A 100 -1.84 6.07 -7.05
N LEU A 101 -0.56 5.66 -7.08
CA LEU A 101 -0.08 4.55 -7.91
C LEU A 101 -0.63 3.22 -7.39
N ILE A 102 -0.53 2.94 -6.08
CA ILE A 102 -1.09 1.74 -5.45
C ILE A 102 -2.59 1.62 -5.74
N VAL A 103 -3.36 2.68 -5.56
CA VAL A 103 -4.79 2.71 -5.90
C VAL A 103 -5.04 2.24 -7.34
N CYS A 104 -4.27 2.76 -8.30
CA CYS A 104 -4.43 2.37 -9.71
C CYS A 104 -4.06 0.91 -9.95
N LEU A 105 -3.00 0.42 -9.29
CA LEU A 105 -2.58 -0.98 -9.39
C LEU A 105 -3.62 -1.93 -8.77
N GLU A 106 -4.24 -1.57 -7.64
CA GLU A 106 -5.34 -2.33 -7.04
C GLU A 106 -6.58 -2.37 -7.94
N GLU A 107 -6.95 -1.25 -8.59
CA GLU A 107 -8.01 -1.21 -9.61
C GLU A 107 -7.69 -2.17 -10.77
N ALA A 108 -6.46 -2.13 -11.29
CA ALA A 108 -6.03 -2.99 -12.38
C ALA A 108 -5.97 -4.49 -11.97
N ALA A 109 -5.52 -4.77 -10.74
CA ALA A 109 -5.48 -6.11 -10.18
C ALA A 109 -6.89 -6.70 -9.98
N LYS A 110 -7.87 -5.90 -9.53
CA LYS A 110 -9.30 -6.30 -9.49
C LYS A 110 -9.82 -6.68 -10.88
N LEU A 111 -9.34 -6.00 -11.94
CA LEU A 111 -9.64 -6.32 -13.34
C LEU A 111 -8.79 -7.48 -13.91
N LYS A 112 -7.97 -8.14 -13.07
CA LYS A 112 -7.08 -9.24 -13.45
C LYS A 112 -6.12 -8.88 -14.58
N MET A 113 -5.71 -7.62 -14.64
CA MET A 113 -4.71 -7.16 -15.60
C MET A 113 -3.34 -7.76 -15.27
N ASP A 114 -2.55 -8.00 -16.31
CA ASP A 114 -1.14 -8.42 -16.14
C ASP A 114 -0.37 -7.35 -15.33
N PRO A 115 0.49 -7.73 -14.36
CA PRO A 115 1.21 -6.78 -13.51
C PRO A 115 2.08 -5.76 -14.26
N ASP A 116 2.77 -6.18 -15.32
CA ASP A 116 3.66 -5.27 -16.07
C ASP A 116 2.81 -4.30 -16.90
N ALA A 117 1.76 -4.80 -17.54
CA ALA A 117 0.80 -3.95 -18.25
C ALA A 117 0.11 -2.94 -17.31
N ALA A 118 -0.31 -3.39 -16.12
CA ALA A 118 -0.89 -2.55 -15.09
C ALA A 118 0.10 -1.47 -14.62
N PHE A 119 1.36 -1.83 -14.41
CA PHE A 119 2.40 -0.87 -14.05
C PHE A 119 2.61 0.18 -15.13
N LEU A 120 2.75 -0.21 -16.40
CA LEU A 120 2.92 0.72 -17.51
C LEU A 120 1.72 1.68 -17.65
N LEU A 121 0.50 1.16 -17.54
CA LEU A 121 -0.72 1.96 -17.55
C LEU A 121 -0.73 2.98 -16.39
N CYS A 122 -0.50 2.50 -15.17
CA CYS A 122 -0.64 3.31 -13.97
C CYS A 122 0.49 4.32 -13.81
N SER A 123 1.74 3.95 -14.12
CA SER A 123 2.88 4.87 -14.11
C SER A 123 2.67 6.05 -15.06
N LYS A 124 2.22 5.78 -16.30
CA LYS A 124 1.84 6.80 -17.28
C LYS A 124 0.67 7.65 -16.80
N LYS A 125 -0.40 7.04 -16.27
CA LYS A 125 -1.58 7.76 -15.72
C LYS A 125 -1.20 8.70 -14.58
N LYS A 126 -0.17 8.36 -13.81
CA LYS A 126 0.36 9.16 -12.69
C LYS A 126 1.54 10.04 -13.07
N LYS A 127 1.92 10.08 -14.35
CA LYS A 127 3.05 10.88 -14.89
C LYS A 127 4.36 10.62 -14.16
N LEU A 128 4.62 9.37 -13.78
CA LEU A 128 5.85 8.95 -13.11
C LEU A 128 7.01 8.73 -14.09
N ASP A 129 6.71 8.68 -15.38
CA ASP A 129 7.63 8.59 -16.50
C ASP A 129 8.24 9.94 -16.91
N GLN A 130 7.82 11.04 -16.28
CA GLN A 130 8.22 12.41 -16.62
C GLN A 130 9.08 13.08 -15.53
N THR A 131 9.60 12.29 -14.58
CA THR A 131 10.47 12.74 -13.47
C THR A 131 11.81 12.04 -13.54
#